data_AF-A0A1X7V822-F1
#
_entry.id   AF-A0A1X7V822-F1
#
_cell.length_a   1.000
_cell.length_b   1.000
_cell.length_c   1.000
_cell.angle_alpha   90.00
_cell.angle_beta   90.00
_cell.angle_gamma   90.00
#
_symmetry.space_group_name_H-M   'P 1'
#
loop_
_entity.id
_entity.type
_entity.pdbx_description
1 polymer ?
#
loop_
_entity_poly.entity_id
_entity_poly.type
_entity_poly.pdbx_seq_one_letter_code
_entity_poly.pdbx_strand_id
1 'polypeptide(L)'
;IRYIQRTLKEAGYSTLQRRDSIEKVKIAINIELHGSGCLLGYRSMWHRLKKKYNLSVTRDVVMMLLATMDAAGTTQRKSRRLNRRIYLNKGPNYLWHMDGYDKLKPYGIAIHGCIDGYSRKILWLKAGSSNNDPHIIAHHYVECVRCNGCPSILRSDLGTENSLVSVMQPILRHYHTDSLAGPKSFLYGRSVNNQNHNRE
;
A
#
# COMPACT_ATOMS: atom_id res chain seq x y z
N ILE A 1 14.27 -23.80 4.67
CA ILE A 1 15.41 -23.03 4.08
C ILE A 1 16.72 -23.25 4.85
N ARG A 2 16.81 -23.02 6.17
CA ARG A 2 18.06 -23.24 6.94
C ARG A 2 18.55 -24.70 6.94
N TYR A 3 17.64 -25.66 6.98
CA TYR A 3 17.97 -27.09 6.90
C TYR A 3 18.68 -27.44 5.58
N ILE A 4 18.08 -27.06 4.44
CA ILE A 4 18.65 -27.25 3.10
C ILE A 4 20.03 -26.59 2.97
N GLN A 5 20.21 -25.39 3.53
CA GLN A 5 21.51 -24.69 3.53
C GLN A 5 22.57 -25.43 4.35
N ARG A 6 22.19 -26.12 5.43
CA ARG A 6 23.09 -26.91 6.27
C ARG A 6 23.49 -28.21 5.57
N THR A 7 22.53 -28.93 5.01
CA THR A 7 22.75 -30.17 4.25
C THR A 7 23.64 -29.94 3.02
N LEU A 8 23.44 -28.83 2.29
CA LEU A 8 24.31 -28.47 1.16
C LEU A 8 25.75 -28.19 1.60
N LYS A 9 25.92 -27.54 2.75
CA LYS A 9 27.25 -27.22 3.32
C LYS A 9 27.98 -28.46 3.84
N GLU A 10 27.25 -29.40 4.44
CA GLU A 10 27.75 -30.72 4.89
C GLU A 10 28.14 -31.61 3.70
N ALA A 11 27.48 -31.48 2.55
CA ALA A 11 27.77 -32.20 1.31
C ALA A 11 28.87 -31.56 0.43
N GLY A 12 29.64 -30.59 0.94
CA GLY A 12 30.73 -29.93 0.20
C GLY A 12 30.27 -28.87 -0.82
N TYR A 13 28.97 -28.69 -1.01
CA TYR A 13 28.41 -27.65 -1.86
C TYR A 13 28.33 -26.33 -1.09
N SER A 14 29.37 -25.50 -1.21
CA SER A 14 29.26 -24.11 -0.81
C SER A 14 28.18 -23.43 -1.66
N THR A 15 27.12 -22.92 -1.04
CA THR A 15 26.23 -21.96 -1.70
C THR A 15 26.95 -20.62 -1.77
N LEU A 16 28.02 -20.56 -2.57
CA LEU A 16 28.56 -19.31 -3.07
C LEU A 16 27.46 -18.71 -3.94
N GLN A 17 26.52 -18.00 -3.30
CA GLN A 17 25.60 -17.13 -4.02
C GLN A 17 26.47 -16.14 -4.78
N ARG A 18 26.60 -16.37 -6.09
CA ARG A 18 27.25 -15.46 -7.02
C ARG A 18 26.67 -14.08 -6.76
N ARG A 19 27.48 -13.19 -6.19
CA ARG A 19 27.08 -11.82 -5.91
C ARG A 19 27.16 -11.05 -7.21
N ASP A 20 26.14 -10.25 -7.48
CA ASP A 20 26.15 -9.40 -8.66
C ASP A 20 27.16 -8.26 -8.51
N SER A 21 27.66 -7.76 -9.65
CA SER A 21 28.62 -6.65 -9.64
C SER A 21 28.00 -5.40 -9.03
N ILE A 22 28.85 -4.63 -8.34
CA ILE A 22 28.44 -3.42 -7.61
C ILE A 22 27.86 -2.38 -8.58
N GLU A 23 28.37 -2.31 -9.81
CA GLU A 23 27.91 -1.41 -10.87
C GLU A 23 26.44 -1.68 -11.21
N LYS A 24 26.06 -2.96 -11.40
CA LYS A 24 24.66 -3.34 -11.65
C LYS A 24 23.74 -2.95 -10.50
N VAL A 25 24.21 -3.12 -9.26
CA VAL A 25 23.46 -2.72 -8.06
C VAL A 25 23.30 -1.21 -7.98
N LYS A 26 24.35 -0.43 -8.27
CA LYS A 26 24.30 1.04 -8.31
C LYS A 26 23.28 1.54 -9.33
N ILE A 27 23.27 0.96 -10.54
CA ILE A 27 22.30 1.32 -11.59
C ILE A 27 20.87 1.04 -11.10
N ALA A 28 20.61 -0.14 -10.54
CA ALA A 28 19.28 -0.49 -10.04
C ALA A 28 18.81 0.42 -8.88
N ILE A 29 19.73 0.75 -7.96
CA ILE A 29 19.46 1.71 -6.88
C ILE A 29 19.12 3.09 -7.46
N ASN A 30 19.88 3.56 -8.45
CA ASN A 30 19.67 4.87 -9.05
C ASN A 30 18.29 4.97 -9.73
N ILE A 31 17.88 3.92 -10.44
CA ILE A 31 16.53 3.82 -11.02
C ILE A 31 15.45 3.89 -9.94
N GLU A 32 15.63 3.18 -8.82
CA GLU A 32 14.64 3.22 -7.73
C GLU A 32 14.62 4.57 -7.02
N LEU A 33 15.76 5.24 -6.85
CA LEU A 33 15.86 6.57 -6.24
C LEU A 33 15.18 7.66 -7.07
N HIS A 34 15.24 7.56 -8.41
CA HIS A 34 14.55 8.48 -9.32
C HIS A 34 13.08 8.13 -9.57
N GLY A 35 12.56 7.11 -8.89
CA GLY A 35 11.19 6.69 -9.06
C GLY A 35 10.53 6.29 -7.76
N SER A 36 9.76 5.22 -7.86
CA SER A 36 8.88 4.76 -6.78
C SER A 36 9.59 4.31 -5.49
N GLY A 37 10.92 4.15 -5.53
CA GLY A 37 11.78 3.66 -4.46
C GLY A 37 12.54 4.76 -3.70
N CYS A 38 12.35 6.03 -4.04
CA CYS A 38 13.05 7.17 -3.44
C CYS A 38 12.98 7.23 -1.90
N LEU A 39 11.90 6.73 -1.31
CA LEU A 39 11.69 6.72 0.14
C LEU A 39 12.14 5.42 0.82
N LEU A 40 12.67 4.45 0.08
CA LEU A 40 13.02 3.14 0.65
C LEU A 40 14.30 3.24 1.50
N GLY A 41 14.21 2.80 2.75
CA GLY A 41 15.40 2.51 3.55
C GLY A 41 16.17 1.30 3.02
N TYR A 42 17.43 1.15 3.43
CA TYR A 42 18.34 0.12 2.92
C TYR A 42 17.81 -1.32 3.01
N ARG A 43 17.05 -1.66 4.07
CA ARG A 43 16.42 -2.99 4.20
C ARG A 43 15.37 -3.23 3.12
N SER A 44 14.50 -2.25 2.89
CA SER A 44 13.45 -2.32 1.88
C SER A 44 14.04 -2.27 0.47
N MET A 45 15.08 -1.46 0.25
CA MET A 45 15.83 -1.41 -1.00
C MET A 45 16.50 -2.76 -1.30
N TRP A 46 17.16 -3.37 -0.31
CA TRP A 46 17.75 -4.70 -0.44
C TRP A 46 16.70 -5.76 -0.85
N HIS A 47 15.54 -5.77 -0.19
CA HIS A 47 14.43 -6.64 -0.57
C HIS A 47 13.92 -6.36 -2.00
N ARG A 48 13.86 -5.08 -2.42
CA ARG A 48 13.43 -4.68 -3.76
C ARG A 48 14.41 -5.15 -4.83
N LEU A 49 15.71 -4.96 -4.62
CA LEU A 49 16.76 -5.43 -5.52
C LEU A 49 16.66 -6.94 -5.74
N LYS A 50 16.42 -7.70 -4.67
CA LYS A 50 16.21 -9.15 -4.76
C LYS A 50 14.92 -9.53 -5.49
N LYS A 51 13.78 -8.89 -5.18
CA LYS A 51 12.47 -9.29 -5.73
C LYS A 51 12.20 -8.78 -7.14
N LYS A 52 12.63 -7.56 -7.47
CA LYS A 52 12.31 -6.89 -8.75
C LYS A 52 13.42 -7.05 -9.78
N TYR A 53 14.68 -6.95 -9.33
CA TYR A 53 15.84 -6.97 -10.22
C TYR A 53 16.57 -8.32 -10.20
N ASN A 54 16.12 -9.27 -9.36
CA ASN A 54 16.77 -10.55 -9.13
C ASN A 54 18.27 -10.45 -8.75
N LEU A 55 18.65 -9.35 -8.09
CA LEU A 55 20.05 -9.09 -7.72
C LEU A 55 20.38 -9.67 -6.34
N SER A 56 21.54 -10.33 -6.26
CA SER A 56 22.11 -10.90 -5.04
C SER A 56 23.22 -10.01 -4.50
N VAL A 57 22.91 -9.24 -3.45
CA VAL A 57 23.84 -8.34 -2.77
C VAL A 57 23.65 -8.41 -1.26
N THR A 58 24.71 -8.14 -0.49
CA THR A 58 24.59 -8.06 0.97
C THR A 58 23.87 -6.79 1.38
N ARG A 59 23.16 -6.86 2.50
CA ARG A 59 22.41 -5.73 3.04
C ARG A 59 23.33 -4.55 3.39
N ASP A 60 24.55 -4.83 3.85
CA ASP A 60 25.51 -3.80 4.26
C ASP A 60 26.07 -3.04 3.05
N VAL A 61 26.27 -3.72 1.92
CA VAL A 61 26.64 -3.05 0.65
C VAL A 61 25.52 -2.11 0.20
N VAL A 62 24.25 -2.52 0.27
CA VAL A 62 23.11 -1.63 -0.05
C VAL A 62 23.06 -0.42 0.88
N MET A 63 23.36 -0.62 2.17
CA MET A 63 23.42 0.47 3.14
C MET A 63 24.51 1.50 2.78
N MET A 64 25.73 1.03 2.49
CA MET A 64 26.84 1.89 2.09
C MET A 64 26.52 2.62 0.78
N LEU A 65 26.04 1.90 -0.23
CA LEU A 65 25.67 2.49 -1.52
C LEU A 65 24.60 3.57 -1.37
N LEU A 66 23.55 3.35 -0.58
CA LEU A 66 22.54 4.39 -0.32
C LEU A 66 23.07 5.57 0.47
N ALA A 67 23.99 5.35 1.40
CA ALA A 67 24.62 6.47 2.13
C ALA A 67 25.47 7.34 1.20
N THR A 68 26.12 6.74 0.20
CA THR A 68 26.93 7.47 -0.80
C THR A 68 26.07 8.11 -1.89
N MET A 69 25.08 7.39 -2.42
CA MET A 69 24.26 7.82 -3.56
C MET A 69 23.10 8.73 -3.15
N ASP A 70 22.62 8.62 -1.91
CA ASP A 70 21.50 9.41 -1.36
C ASP A 70 21.79 9.81 0.09
N ALA A 71 22.85 10.60 0.27
CA ALA A 71 23.25 11.12 1.58
C ALA A 71 22.13 11.98 2.20
N ALA A 72 21.51 12.86 1.40
CA ALA A 72 20.42 13.73 1.83
C ALA A 72 19.19 12.92 2.28
N GLY A 73 18.72 11.96 1.48
CA GLY A 73 17.59 11.11 1.85
C GLY A 73 17.92 10.16 3.01
N THR A 74 19.19 9.76 3.16
CA THR A 74 19.64 9.00 4.34
C THR A 74 19.56 9.83 5.63
N THR A 75 20.01 11.08 5.60
CA THR A 75 19.87 12.02 6.73
C THR A 75 18.41 12.32 7.04
N GLN A 76 17.61 12.55 6.00
CA GLN A 76 16.17 12.78 6.15
C GLN A 76 15.46 11.58 6.78
N ARG A 77 15.79 10.35 6.38
CA ARG A 77 15.25 9.12 7.00
C ARG A 77 15.68 8.97 8.47
N LYS A 78 16.90 9.40 8.82
CA LYS A 78 17.40 9.39 10.21
C LYS A 78 16.75 10.47 11.09
N SER A 79 16.20 11.54 10.51
CA SER A 79 15.53 12.62 11.25
C SER A 79 14.26 12.19 11.98
N ARG A 80 13.77 10.96 11.75
CA ARG A 80 12.51 10.43 12.30
C ARG A 80 11.27 11.27 11.96
N ARG A 81 11.35 12.13 10.95
CA ARG A 81 10.21 12.90 10.44
C ARG A 81 9.49 12.13 9.34
N LEU A 82 8.18 11.96 9.48
CA LEU A 82 7.35 11.29 8.50
C LEU A 82 7.12 12.22 7.29
N ASN A 83 7.83 11.98 6.19
CA ASN A 83 7.53 12.60 4.91
C ASN A 83 6.37 11.85 4.25
N ARG A 84 5.20 12.50 4.17
CA ARG A 84 4.07 11.99 3.40
C ARG A 84 4.32 12.24 1.92
N ARG A 85 3.98 11.26 1.07
CA ARG A 85 3.94 11.49 -0.38
C ARG A 85 2.87 12.54 -0.69
N ILE A 86 3.15 13.37 -1.69
CA ILE A 86 2.15 14.28 -2.25
C ILE A 86 1.09 13.40 -2.92
N TYR A 87 -0.12 13.45 -2.39
CA TYR A 87 -1.25 12.67 -2.87
C TYR A 87 -2.21 13.62 -3.59
N LEU A 88 -2.16 13.61 -4.91
CA LEU A 88 -3.03 14.43 -5.75
C LEU A 88 -4.19 13.60 -6.25
N ASN A 89 -5.39 14.13 -6.08
CA ASN A 89 -6.62 13.53 -6.55
C ASN A 89 -7.33 14.53 -7.48
N LYS A 90 -8.12 14.08 -8.47
CA LYS A 90 -8.64 14.96 -9.52
C LYS A 90 -9.75 15.92 -9.06
N GLY A 91 -10.27 15.73 -7.85
CA GLY A 91 -11.30 16.59 -7.24
C GLY A 91 -12.08 15.85 -6.15
N PRO A 92 -13.01 16.54 -5.46
CA PRO A 92 -13.92 15.91 -4.52
C PRO A 92 -14.70 14.77 -5.19
N ASN A 93 -14.98 13.71 -4.44
CA ASN A 93 -15.70 12.53 -4.92
C ASN A 93 -15.01 11.76 -6.05
N TYR A 94 -13.78 12.09 -6.46
CA TYR A 94 -13.08 11.29 -7.45
C TYR A 94 -12.68 9.92 -6.87
N LEU A 95 -12.18 9.88 -5.64
CA LEU A 95 -11.74 8.64 -5.01
C LEU A 95 -12.01 8.70 -3.51
N TRP A 96 -12.85 7.78 -3.04
CA TRP A 96 -13.10 7.55 -1.63
C TRP A 96 -12.28 6.37 -1.12
N HIS A 97 -11.76 6.49 0.10
CA HIS A 97 -10.99 5.45 0.77
C HIS A 97 -11.78 4.94 1.97
N MET A 98 -12.13 3.67 1.95
CA MET A 98 -12.84 2.95 3.00
C MET A 98 -11.85 2.02 3.73
N ASP A 99 -11.84 2.07 5.05
CA ASP A 99 -10.92 1.26 5.86
C ASP A 99 -11.49 0.92 7.25
N GLY A 100 -11.16 -0.27 7.72
CA GLY A 100 -11.46 -0.76 9.07
C GLY A 100 -10.27 -0.53 10.01
N TYR A 101 -10.56 -0.14 11.26
CA TYR A 101 -9.57 -0.02 12.31
C TYR A 101 -9.86 -1.00 13.46
N ASP A 102 -9.01 -2.02 13.51
CA ASP A 102 -9.24 -3.21 14.32
C ASP A 102 -8.43 -3.27 15.61
N LYS A 103 -7.55 -2.28 15.85
CA LYS A 103 -6.65 -2.33 17.03
C LYS A 103 -7.40 -2.26 18.36
N LEU A 104 -8.64 -1.76 18.35
CA LEU A 104 -9.49 -1.66 19.53
C LEU A 104 -10.52 -2.82 19.61
N LYS A 105 -10.53 -3.75 18.65
CA LYS A 105 -11.39 -4.95 18.70
C LYS A 105 -11.21 -5.77 20.00
N PRO A 106 -10.00 -5.91 20.60
CA PRO A 106 -9.86 -6.58 21.90
C PRO A 106 -10.66 -5.95 23.03
N TYR A 107 -11.04 -4.68 22.90
CA TYR A 107 -11.88 -3.95 23.86
C TYR A 107 -13.35 -3.86 23.41
N GLY A 108 -13.74 -4.63 22.38
CA GLY A 108 -15.10 -4.62 21.83
C GLY A 108 -15.41 -3.38 21.00
N ILE A 109 -14.41 -2.64 20.54
CA ILE A 109 -14.59 -1.42 19.73
C ILE A 109 -13.97 -1.64 18.35
N ALA A 110 -14.82 -1.89 17.36
CA ALA A 110 -14.45 -1.88 15.96
C ALA A 110 -14.78 -0.51 15.36
N ILE A 111 -13.80 0.14 14.75
CA ILE A 111 -14.01 1.43 14.08
C ILE A 111 -13.97 1.18 12.57
N HIS A 112 -14.87 1.84 11.86
CA HIS A 112 -14.88 1.83 10.41
C HIS A 112 -15.09 3.26 9.89
N GLY A 113 -14.33 3.64 8.87
CA GLY A 113 -14.38 4.99 8.33
C GLY A 113 -14.21 5.07 6.84
N CYS A 114 -14.61 6.20 6.29
CA CYS A 114 -14.33 6.56 4.91
C CYS A 114 -13.92 8.02 4.80
N ILE A 115 -12.95 8.29 3.92
CA ILE A 115 -12.45 9.64 3.65
C ILE A 115 -12.48 9.95 2.16
N ASP A 116 -12.74 11.21 1.83
CA ASP A 116 -12.55 11.72 0.47
C ASP A 116 -11.05 11.95 0.21
N GLY A 117 -10.54 11.38 -0.88
CA GLY A 117 -9.11 11.39 -1.19
C GLY A 117 -8.58 12.77 -1.61
N TYR A 118 -9.45 13.69 -2.04
CA TYR A 118 -9.06 15.04 -2.44
C TYR A 118 -9.07 16.01 -1.25
N SER A 119 -10.24 16.21 -0.66
CA SER A 119 -10.47 17.17 0.42
C SER A 119 -10.00 16.68 1.79
N ARG A 120 -9.76 15.37 1.95
CA ARG A 120 -9.52 14.71 3.24
C ARG A 120 -10.69 14.81 4.22
N LYS A 121 -11.87 15.21 3.75
CA LYS A 121 -13.09 15.21 4.55
C LYS A 121 -13.40 13.78 5.00
N ILE A 122 -13.66 13.61 6.30
CA ILE A 122 -14.20 12.37 6.84
C ILE A 122 -15.67 12.29 6.41
N LEU A 123 -15.98 11.28 5.62
CA LEU A 123 -17.32 11.05 5.08
C LEU A 123 -18.19 10.30 6.10
N TRP A 124 -17.61 9.30 6.75
CA TRP A 124 -18.14 8.73 7.99
C TRP A 124 -17.02 8.17 8.86
N LEU A 125 -17.29 8.10 10.16
CA LEU A 125 -16.48 7.40 11.15
C LEU A 125 -17.44 6.82 12.19
N LYS A 126 -17.51 5.50 12.26
CA LYS A 126 -18.48 4.78 13.11
C LYS A 126 -17.74 3.79 13.97
N ALA A 127 -18.08 3.78 15.26
CA ALA A 127 -17.63 2.79 16.22
C ALA A 127 -18.78 1.85 16.54
N GLY A 128 -18.51 0.55 16.60
CA GLY A 128 -19.48 -0.47 16.94
C GLY A 128 -18.80 -1.67 17.59
N SER A 129 -19.61 -2.65 18.01
CA SER A 129 -19.10 -3.90 18.58
C SER A 129 -18.43 -4.83 17.55
N SER A 130 -18.75 -4.65 16.27
CA SER A 130 -18.18 -5.37 15.14
C SER A 130 -18.23 -4.52 13.87
N ASN A 131 -17.22 -4.64 13.02
CA ASN A 131 -17.19 -4.14 11.65
C ASN A 131 -17.10 -5.29 10.63
N ASN A 132 -17.36 -6.54 11.05
CA ASN A 132 -17.22 -7.70 10.17
C ASN A 132 -18.48 -7.97 9.34
N ASP A 133 -19.60 -7.33 9.67
CA ASP A 133 -20.88 -7.51 8.96
C ASP A 133 -20.94 -6.60 7.72
N PRO A 134 -21.00 -7.18 6.50
CA PRO A 134 -21.10 -6.40 5.28
C PRO A 134 -22.32 -5.49 5.21
N HIS A 135 -23.43 -5.84 5.86
CA HIS A 135 -24.65 -5.04 5.85
C HIS A 135 -24.47 -3.70 6.57
N ILE A 136 -23.71 -3.69 7.67
CA ILE A 136 -23.41 -2.47 8.43
C ILE A 136 -22.57 -1.52 7.57
N ILE A 137 -21.54 -2.03 6.91
CA ILE A 137 -20.67 -1.23 6.04
C ILE A 137 -21.44 -0.72 4.83
N ALA A 138 -22.24 -1.58 4.20
CA ALA A 138 -23.12 -1.20 3.10
C ALA A 138 -24.10 -0.09 3.50
N HIS A 139 -24.68 -0.16 4.69
CA HIS A 139 -25.56 0.89 5.20
C HIS A 139 -24.83 2.24 5.34
N HIS A 140 -23.64 2.26 5.95
CA HIS A 140 -22.83 3.48 6.04
C HIS A 140 -22.48 4.06 4.67
N TYR A 141 -22.16 3.17 3.71
CA TYR A 141 -21.84 3.57 2.35
C TYR A 141 -23.04 4.22 1.64
N VAL A 142 -24.21 3.57 1.66
CA VAL A 142 -25.42 4.07 1.00
C VAL A 142 -25.85 5.41 1.58
N GLU A 143 -25.87 5.55 2.91
CA GLU A 143 -26.20 6.82 3.56
C GLU A 143 -25.23 7.94 3.16
N CYS A 144 -23.94 7.62 3.05
CA CYS A 144 -22.96 8.59 2.59
C CYS A 144 -23.16 9.01 1.13
N VAL A 145 -23.46 8.06 0.24
CA VAL A 145 -23.76 8.33 -1.17
C VAL A 145 -24.98 9.22 -1.32
N ARG A 146 -26.03 8.98 -0.52
CA ARG A 146 -27.25 9.81 -0.52
C ARG A 146 -26.97 11.27 -0.16
N CYS A 147 -26.06 11.51 0.79
CA CYS A 147 -25.76 12.87 1.28
C CYS A 147 -24.66 13.59 0.49
N ASN A 148 -23.70 12.87 -0.10
CA ASN A 148 -22.48 13.46 -0.69
C ASN A 148 -22.33 13.17 -2.20
N GLY A 149 -23.24 12.39 -2.80
CA GLY A 149 -23.12 11.89 -4.17
C GLY A 149 -22.28 10.61 -4.26
N CYS A 150 -22.28 9.98 -5.43
CA CYS A 150 -21.55 8.72 -5.68
C CYS A 150 -20.11 9.01 -6.14
N PRO A 151 -19.08 8.38 -5.53
CA PRO A 151 -17.70 8.64 -5.92
C PRO A 151 -17.34 8.01 -7.26
N SER A 152 -16.44 8.62 -8.04
CA SER A 152 -15.95 8.01 -9.29
C SER A 152 -15.27 6.67 -9.06
N ILE A 153 -14.51 6.56 -7.96
CA ILE A 153 -13.86 5.34 -7.51
C ILE A 153 -14.07 5.18 -6.01
N LEU A 154 -14.40 3.97 -5.58
CA LEU A 154 -14.31 3.56 -4.19
C LEU A 154 -13.18 2.55 -4.02
N ARG A 155 -12.30 2.80 -3.05
CA ARG A 155 -11.23 1.87 -2.69
C ARG A 155 -11.45 1.33 -1.29
N SER A 156 -11.42 0.01 -1.14
CA SER A 156 -11.35 -0.68 0.15
C SER A 156 -10.21 -1.69 0.15
N ASP A 157 -9.86 -2.24 1.31
CA ASP A 157 -9.05 -3.46 1.34
C ASP A 157 -9.85 -4.70 0.91
N LEU A 158 -9.13 -5.81 0.78
CA LEU A 158 -9.69 -7.13 0.45
C LEU A 158 -10.29 -7.80 1.70
N GLY A 159 -11.17 -7.07 2.39
CA GLY A 159 -11.94 -7.56 3.52
C GLY A 159 -13.29 -8.14 3.08
N THR A 160 -13.73 -9.22 3.72
CA THR A 160 -15.04 -9.84 3.46
C THR A 160 -16.18 -8.91 3.86
N GLU A 161 -15.95 -8.05 4.84
CA GLU A 161 -16.86 -7.02 5.31
C GLU A 161 -17.17 -5.99 4.21
N ASN A 162 -16.27 -5.80 3.24
CA ASN A 162 -16.44 -4.85 2.15
C ASN A 162 -17.12 -5.46 0.90
N SER A 163 -17.49 -6.74 0.97
CA SER A 163 -18.02 -7.51 -0.16
C SER A 163 -19.29 -6.90 -0.77
N LEU A 164 -20.28 -6.50 0.03
CA LEU A 164 -21.50 -5.87 -0.48
C LEU A 164 -21.23 -4.55 -1.19
N VAL A 165 -20.36 -3.72 -0.60
CA VAL A 165 -19.98 -2.43 -1.17
C VAL A 165 -19.24 -2.60 -2.50
N SER A 166 -18.44 -3.66 -2.64
CA SER A 166 -17.76 -4.00 -3.90
C SER A 166 -18.71 -4.28 -5.07
N VAL A 167 -19.95 -4.69 -4.77
CA VAL A 167 -20.99 -4.93 -5.76
C VAL A 167 -21.86 -3.67 -5.97
N MET A 168 -22.20 -2.97 -4.88
CA MET A 168 -23.04 -1.78 -4.93
C MET A 168 -22.43 -0.64 -5.74
N GLN A 169 -21.13 -0.38 -5.57
CA GLN A 169 -20.48 0.73 -6.25
C GLN A 169 -20.54 0.61 -7.79
N PRO A 170 -20.17 -0.53 -8.41
CA PRO A 170 -20.38 -0.76 -9.83
C PRO A 170 -21.83 -0.59 -10.31
N ILE A 171 -22.81 -1.02 -9.51
CA ILE A 171 -24.24 -0.89 -9.84
C ILE A 171 -24.66 0.58 -9.85
N LEU A 172 -24.31 1.33 -8.80
CA LEU A 172 -24.60 2.77 -8.70
C LEU A 172 -23.98 3.57 -9.85
N ARG A 173 -22.87 3.05 -10.41
CA ARG A 173 -22.16 3.66 -11.53
C ARG A 173 -22.42 3.02 -12.89
N HIS A 174 -23.42 2.14 -13.01
CA HIS A 174 -23.67 1.41 -14.25
C HIS A 174 -23.99 2.34 -15.44
N TYR A 175 -24.82 3.37 -15.23
CA TYR A 175 -25.25 4.30 -16.27
C TYR A 175 -24.35 5.55 -16.44
N HIS A 176 -23.20 5.60 -15.77
CA HIS A 176 -22.27 6.72 -15.96
C HIS A 176 -21.51 6.58 -17.29
N THR A 177 -21.15 7.71 -17.90
CA THR A 177 -20.53 7.75 -19.24
C THR A 177 -19.01 7.84 -19.20
N ASP A 178 -18.40 8.04 -18.03
CA ASP A 178 -16.95 8.14 -17.89
C ASP A 178 -16.25 6.77 -17.90
N SER A 179 -14.94 6.79 -18.13
CA SER A 179 -14.12 5.57 -18.28
C SER A 179 -14.01 4.71 -17.01
N LEU A 180 -14.45 5.22 -15.85
CA LEU A 180 -14.44 4.54 -14.55
C LEU A 180 -15.83 3.99 -14.18
N ALA A 181 -16.83 4.12 -15.05
CA ALA A 181 -18.18 3.60 -14.83
C ALA A 181 -18.21 2.06 -14.64
N GLY A 182 -19.28 1.59 -14.00
CA GLY A 182 -19.52 0.16 -13.79
C GLY A 182 -18.39 -0.53 -13.01
N PRO A 183 -17.91 -1.72 -13.44
CA PRO A 183 -16.92 -2.50 -12.68
C PRO A 183 -15.60 -1.79 -12.35
N LYS A 184 -15.21 -0.77 -13.14
CA LYS A 184 -13.97 -0.01 -12.94
C LYS A 184 -14.04 0.98 -11.78
N SER A 185 -15.24 1.20 -11.24
CA SER A 185 -15.48 2.16 -10.16
C SER A 185 -15.14 1.65 -8.77
N PHE A 186 -14.73 0.38 -8.63
CA PHE A 186 -14.33 -0.21 -7.36
C PHE A 186 -12.93 -0.79 -7.44
N LEU A 187 -12.08 -0.51 -6.45
CA LEU A 187 -10.69 -0.96 -6.40
C LEU A 187 -10.35 -1.60 -5.06
N TYR A 188 -9.82 -2.82 -5.10
CA TYR A 188 -9.17 -3.41 -3.94
C TYR A 188 -7.77 -2.83 -3.74
N GLY A 189 -7.54 -2.17 -2.60
CA GLY A 189 -6.25 -1.80 -2.07
C GLY A 189 -5.58 -3.02 -1.45
N ARG A 190 -4.29 -3.26 -1.76
CA ARG A 190 -3.51 -4.29 -1.06
C ARG A 190 -3.20 -3.80 0.36
N SER A 191 -3.33 -4.67 1.37
CA SER A 191 -3.04 -4.35 2.79
C SER A 191 -1.65 -3.71 3.03
N VAL A 192 -0.64 -4.03 2.21
CA VAL A 192 0.69 -3.35 2.22
C VAL A 192 0.66 -1.86 1.82
N ASN A 193 -0.43 -1.41 1.21
CA ASN A 193 -0.70 -0.04 0.78
C ASN A 193 -1.75 0.68 1.65
N ASN A 194 -2.42 0.03 2.62
CA ASN A 194 -3.32 0.77 3.53
C ASN A 194 -2.56 1.69 4.49
N GLN A 195 -1.30 1.38 4.80
CA GLN A 195 -0.40 2.32 5.48
C GLN A 195 0.29 3.32 4.53
N ASN A 196 0.28 3.05 3.23
CA ASN A 196 0.94 3.85 2.21
C ASN A 196 0.01 3.99 1.03
N HIS A 197 -0.89 4.97 1.10
CA HIS A 197 -1.76 5.33 -0.01
C HIS A 197 -0.89 5.64 -1.26
N ASN A 198 -0.79 4.61 -2.09
CA ASN A 198 -0.91 4.59 -3.55
C ASN A 198 0.37 4.76 -4.37
N ARG A 199 0.48 3.89 -5.37
CA ARG A 199 1.27 4.03 -6.59
C ARG A 199 0.31 4.06 -7.77
N GLU A 200 0.71 4.85 -8.76
CA GLU A 200 0.31 4.83 -10.17
C GLU A 200 0.34 3.41 -10.77
#